data_AF-A0AAW8NPB9-F1
#
_entry.id   AF-A0AAW8NPB9-F1
#
_cell.length_a   1.000
_cell.length_b   1.000
_cell.length_c   1.000
_cell.angle_alpha   90.00
_cell.angle_beta   90.00
_cell.angle_gamma   90.00
#
_symmetry.space_group_name_H-M   'P 1'
#
loop_
_entity.id
_entity.type
_entity.pdbx_description
1 polymer ?
#
loop_
_entity_poly.entity_id
_entity_poly.type
_entity_poly.pdbx_seq_one_letter_code
_entity_poly.pdbx_strand_id
1 'polypeptide(L)'
;MASKEEKRRRAVLVQMMVAEDTKKAIEEMPISLAHLGQLFDYLDVELEEGCDHTPKITTAFLTSNNLNTETILHWLQEQGGFCDCEILANVEESWENEISKNT
;
A
#
# COMPACT_ATOMS: atom_id res chain seq x y z
N MET A 1 21.21 6.84 31.83
CA MET A 1 20.45 5.75 31.16
C MET A 1 18.98 5.92 31.51
N ALA A 2 18.07 5.99 30.53
CA ALA A 2 16.63 6.09 30.81
C ALA A 2 16.14 4.85 31.56
N SER A 3 15.25 5.03 32.56
CA SER A 3 14.70 3.92 33.32
C SER A 3 13.90 2.97 32.41
N LYS A 4 13.74 1.72 32.84
CA LYS A 4 12.94 0.73 32.11
C LYS A 4 11.48 1.20 31.91
N GLU A 5 10.95 2.00 32.84
CA GLU A 5 9.61 2.57 32.77
C GLU A 5 9.52 3.70 31.75
N GLU A 6 10.50 4.60 31.73
CA GLU A 6 10.57 5.69 30.74
C GLU A 6 10.65 5.15 29.31
N LYS A 7 11.44 4.09 29.09
CA LYS A 7 11.51 3.42 27.78
C LYS A 7 10.17 2.81 27.36
N ARG A 8 9.42 2.21 28.29
CA ARG A 8 8.09 1.64 28.03
C ARG A 8 7.07 2.72 27.70
N ARG A 9 7.05 3.82 28.46
CA ARG A 9 6.15 4.96 28.19
C ARG A 9 6.38 5.55 26.81
N ARG A 10 7.65 5.73 26.42
CA ARG A 10 8.00 6.21 25.06
C ARG A 10 7.56 5.23 23.97
N ALA A 11 7.77 3.93 24.16
CA ALA A 11 7.35 2.93 23.17
C ALA A 11 5.84 2.94 22.95
N VAL A 12 5.03 3.05 24.02
CA VAL A 12 3.56 3.14 23.92
C VAL A 12 3.13 4.41 23.18
N LEU A 13 3.74 5.56 23.48
CA LEU A 13 3.44 6.81 22.77
C LEU A 13 3.77 6.72 21.28
N VAL A 14 4.92 6.13 20.92
CA VAL A 14 5.31 5.91 19.52
C VAL A 14 4.32 4.98 18.83
N GLN A 15 3.92 3.86 19.45
CA GLN A 15 2.91 2.95 18.89
C GLN A 15 1.56 3.63 18.64
N MET A 16 1.10 4.48 19.58
CA MET A 16 -0.15 5.22 19.40
C MET A 16 -0.08 6.23 18.25
N MET A 17 1.06 6.91 18.09
CA MET A 17 1.26 7.87 16.99
C MET A 17 1.30 7.15 15.64
N VAL A 18 2.05 6.06 15.53
CA VAL A 18 2.10 5.22 14.34
C VAL A 18 0.69 4.71 13.99
N ALA A 19 -0.09 4.28 14.99
CA ALA A 19 -1.44 3.78 14.73
C ALA A 19 -2.43 4.81 14.22
N GLU A 20 -2.31 6.05 14.70
CA GLU A 20 -3.10 7.18 14.19
C GLU A 20 -2.68 7.54 12.77
N ASP A 21 -1.37 7.52 12.47
CA ASP A 21 -0.85 7.84 11.14
C ASP A 21 -1.24 6.76 10.12
N THR A 22 -1.10 5.47 10.44
CA THR A 22 -1.57 4.36 9.58
C THR A 22 -3.07 4.45 9.32
N LYS A 23 -3.87 4.80 10.34
CA LYS A 23 -5.32 4.94 10.18
C LYS A 23 -5.68 6.06 9.20
N LYS A 24 -5.04 7.23 9.33
CA LYS A 24 -5.25 8.35 8.39
C LYS A 24 -4.83 7.99 6.98
N ALA A 25 -3.68 7.34 6.82
CA ALA A 25 -3.21 6.87 5.52
C ALA A 25 -4.23 5.95 4.84
N ILE A 26 -4.87 5.04 5.59
CA ILE A 26 -5.94 4.17 5.08
C ILE A 26 -7.20 4.99 4.71
N GLU A 27 -7.60 5.96 5.53
CA GLU A 27 -8.79 6.80 5.29
C GLU A 27 -8.64 7.71 4.05
N GLU A 28 -7.41 8.10 3.71
CA GLU A 28 -7.12 8.98 2.57
C GLU A 28 -6.95 8.23 1.24
N MET A 29 -6.92 6.89 1.25
CA MET A 29 -6.74 6.12 0.02
C MET A 29 -7.96 6.18 -0.91
N PRO A 30 -7.74 6.27 -2.24
CA PRO A 30 -8.82 6.15 -3.22
C PRO A 30 -9.25 4.70 -3.50
N ILE A 31 -8.58 3.72 -2.89
CA ILE A 31 -8.85 2.29 -3.00
C ILE A 31 -8.94 1.65 -1.62
N SER A 32 -9.88 0.73 -1.41
CA SER A 32 -9.97 -0.01 -0.15
C SER A 32 -8.85 -1.04 -0.04
N LEU A 33 -8.39 -1.35 1.18
CA LEU A 33 -7.40 -2.40 1.44
C LEU A 33 -7.74 -3.76 0.80
N ALA A 34 -9.02 -4.14 0.79
CA ALA A 34 -9.47 -5.40 0.19
C ALA A 34 -9.18 -5.43 -1.33
N HIS A 35 -9.59 -4.39 -2.06
CA HIS A 35 -9.29 -4.26 -3.49
C HIS A 35 -7.80 -4.07 -3.77
N LEU A 36 -7.04 -3.41 -2.88
CA LEU A 36 -5.59 -3.26 -3.05
C LEU A 36 -4.87 -4.60 -2.91
N GLY A 37 -5.21 -5.42 -1.91
CA GLY A 37 -4.67 -6.78 -1.79
C GLY A 37 -5.05 -7.67 -2.97
N GLN A 38 -6.31 -7.60 -3.43
CA GLN A 38 -6.75 -8.32 -4.64
C GLN A 38 -6.00 -7.86 -5.90
N LEU A 39 -5.62 -6.58 -5.99
CA LEU A 39 -4.79 -6.09 -7.09
C LEU A 39 -3.41 -6.71 -7.05
N PHE A 40 -2.77 -6.82 -5.88
CA PHE A 40 -1.47 -7.46 -5.74
C PHE A 40 -1.53 -8.95 -6.11
N ASP A 41 -2.50 -9.69 -5.56
CA ASP A 41 -2.74 -11.09 -5.92
C ASP A 41 -2.94 -11.27 -7.44
N TYR A 42 -3.65 -10.34 -8.08
CA TYR A 42 -3.90 -10.36 -9.52
C TYR A 42 -2.62 -10.07 -10.33
N LEU A 43 -1.82 -9.11 -9.90
CA LEU A 43 -0.56 -8.75 -10.55
C LEU A 43 0.49 -9.86 -10.42
N ASP A 44 0.57 -10.53 -9.28
CA ASP A 44 1.50 -11.67 -9.06
C ASP A 44 1.29 -12.77 -10.09
N VAL A 45 0.03 -13.08 -10.42
CA VAL A 45 -0.32 -14.13 -11.40
C VAL A 45 -0.08 -13.63 -12.83
N GLU A 46 -0.53 -12.42 -13.16
CA GLU A 46 -0.48 -11.93 -14.55
C GLU A 46 0.94 -11.51 -14.99
N LEU A 47 1.83 -11.20 -14.06
CA LEU A 47 3.22 -10.81 -14.35
C LEU A 47 4.20 -11.99 -14.45
N GLU A 48 3.75 -13.24 -14.30
CA GLU A 48 4.60 -14.43 -14.53
C GLU A 48 5.22 -14.44 -15.94
N GLU A 49 4.50 -13.91 -16.94
CA GLU A 49 4.94 -13.78 -18.32
C GLU A 49 5.84 -12.55 -18.58
N GLY A 50 6.06 -11.73 -17.55
CA GLY A 50 6.88 -10.52 -17.57
C GLY A 50 6.08 -9.22 -17.63
N CYS A 51 6.77 -8.09 -17.41
CA CYS A 51 6.16 -6.76 -17.42
C CYS A 51 6.51 -5.98 -18.69
N ASP A 52 5.51 -5.32 -19.29
CA ASP A 52 5.70 -4.45 -20.45
C ASP A 52 5.98 -2.98 -20.09
N HIS A 53 6.26 -2.71 -18.80
CA HIS A 53 6.49 -1.39 -18.22
C HIS A 53 5.32 -0.41 -18.39
N THR A 54 4.09 -0.93 -18.46
CA THR A 54 2.86 -0.12 -18.42
C THR A 54 1.98 -0.55 -17.25
N PRO A 55 0.96 0.24 -16.86
CA PRO A 55 -0.01 -0.14 -15.84
C PRO A 55 -1.27 -0.79 -16.46
N LYS A 56 -1.12 -1.56 -17.54
CA LYS A 56 -2.27 -2.07 -18.32
C LYS A 56 -3.06 -3.11 -17.54
N ILE A 57 -2.38 -4.02 -16.84
CA ILE A 57 -3.01 -5.08 -16.06
C ILE A 57 -3.77 -4.44 -14.90
N THR A 58 -3.13 -3.49 -14.21
CA THR A 58 -3.77 -2.66 -13.17
C THR A 58 -4.99 -1.92 -13.71
N THR A 59 -4.88 -1.25 -14.85
CA THR A 59 -5.99 -0.51 -15.48
C THR A 59 -7.18 -1.43 -15.77
N ALA A 60 -6.91 -2.65 -16.28
CA ALA A 60 -7.93 -3.65 -16.55
C ALA A 60 -8.61 -4.13 -15.26
N PHE A 61 -7.84 -4.41 -14.20
CA PHE A 61 -8.36 -4.79 -12.89
C PHE A 61 -9.26 -3.70 -12.27
N LEU A 62 -8.82 -2.44 -12.30
CA LEU A 62 -9.60 -1.33 -11.75
C LEU A 62 -10.93 -1.15 -12.51
N THR A 63 -10.87 -1.28 -13.84
CA THR A 63 -12.05 -1.18 -14.70
C THR A 63 -13.03 -2.33 -14.44
N SER A 64 -12.54 -3.57 -14.32
CA SER A 64 -13.38 -4.75 -14.10
C SER A 64 -14.06 -4.75 -12.72
N ASN A 65 -13.41 -4.17 -11.71
CA ASN A 65 -13.96 -3.97 -10.38
C ASN A 65 -14.76 -2.66 -10.23
N ASN A 66 -14.99 -1.94 -11.33
CA ASN A 66 -15.80 -0.73 -11.37
C ASN A 66 -15.27 0.41 -10.45
N LEU A 67 -13.94 0.45 -10.29
CA LEU A 67 -13.20 1.41 -9.47
C LEU A 67 -12.80 2.66 -10.28
N ASN A 68 -12.49 3.76 -9.60
CA ASN A 68 -12.06 4.99 -10.26
C ASN A 68 -10.59 4.87 -10.72
N THR A 69 -10.40 4.42 -11.95
CA THR A 69 -9.10 4.16 -12.56
C THR A 69 -8.17 5.37 -12.53
N GLU A 70 -8.65 6.56 -12.87
CA GLU A 70 -7.81 7.77 -12.94
C GLU A 70 -7.27 8.15 -11.57
N THR A 71 -8.14 8.23 -10.57
CA THR A 71 -7.75 8.61 -9.21
C THR A 71 -6.82 7.58 -8.58
N ILE A 72 -7.10 6.28 -8.77
CA ILE A 72 -6.29 5.22 -8.19
C ILE A 72 -4.93 5.12 -8.88
N LEU A 73 -4.85 5.24 -10.20
CA LEU A 73 -3.56 5.25 -10.91
C LEU A 73 -2.70 6.45 -10.51
N HIS A 74 -3.28 7.63 -10.34
CA HIS A 74 -2.54 8.79 -9.85
C HIS A 74 -1.95 8.53 -8.46
N TRP A 75 -2.75 7.98 -7.55
CA TRP A 75 -2.27 7.62 -6.22
C TRP A 75 -1.18 6.54 -6.25
N LEU A 76 -1.32 5.49 -7.08
CA LEU A 76 -0.28 4.47 -7.27
C LEU A 76 1.04 5.08 -7.76
N GLN A 77 0.98 6.05 -8.67
CA GLN A 77 2.17 6.77 -9.15
C GLN A 77 2.83 7.62 -8.06
N GLU A 78 2.04 8.27 -7.18
CA GLU A 78 2.57 8.98 -6.01
C GLU A 78 3.30 8.02 -5.04
N GLN A 79 2.89 6.75 -5.00
CA GLN A 79 3.56 5.68 -4.26
C GLN A 79 4.71 5.00 -5.04
N GLY A 80 5.03 5.49 -6.24
CA GLY A 80 6.12 4.97 -7.07
C GLY A 80 5.76 3.79 -7.98
N GLY A 81 4.48 3.46 -8.15
CA GLY A 81 3.99 2.42 -9.05
C GLY A 81 3.60 2.96 -10.43
N PHE A 82 4.57 3.13 -11.36
CA PHE A 82 4.29 3.60 -12.73
C PHE A 82 4.02 2.46 -13.72
N CYS A 83 4.61 1.27 -13.51
CA CYS A 83 4.23 0.01 -14.17
C CYS A 83 3.57 -0.98 -13.21
N ASP A 84 2.91 -1.98 -13.78
CA ASP A 84 2.40 -3.16 -13.06
C ASP A 84 3.47 -3.81 -12.16
N CYS A 85 4.74 -3.83 -12.61
CA CYS A 85 5.87 -4.33 -11.85
C CYS A 85 6.27 -3.51 -10.62
N GLU A 86 6.25 -2.19 -10.75
CA GLU A 86 6.60 -1.24 -9.70
C GLU A 86 5.49 -1.12 -8.68
N ILE A 87 4.24 -1.41 -9.06
CA ILE A 87 3.13 -1.50 -8.11
C ILE A 87 3.41 -2.60 -7.09
N LEU A 88 3.81 -3.80 -7.51
CA LEU A 88 4.27 -4.84 -6.58
C LEU A 88 5.54 -4.40 -5.84
N ALA A 89 6.60 -4.01 -6.57
CA ALA A 89 7.89 -3.77 -5.93
C ALA A 89 7.90 -2.59 -4.93
N ASN A 90 7.14 -1.52 -5.21
CA ASN A 90 7.19 -0.29 -4.42
C ASN A 90 5.95 -0.12 -3.54
N VAL A 91 4.75 -0.36 -4.09
CA VAL A 91 3.51 -0.06 -3.38
C VAL A 91 3.18 -1.15 -2.36
N GLU A 92 3.36 -2.42 -2.70
CA GLU A 92 3.19 -3.53 -1.76
C GLU A 92 4.19 -3.45 -0.61
N GLU A 93 5.49 -3.29 -0.90
CA GLU A 93 6.52 -3.14 0.14
C GLU A 93 6.24 -1.94 1.06
N SER A 94 5.82 -0.80 0.50
CA SER A 94 5.44 0.38 1.30
C SER A 94 4.28 0.06 2.24
N TRP A 95 3.25 -0.63 1.76
CA TRP A 95 2.06 -0.97 2.54
C TRP A 95 2.30 -2.05 3.59
N GLU A 96 3.08 -3.08 3.29
CA GLU A 96 3.49 -4.07 4.28
C GLU A 96 4.28 -3.40 5.42
N ASN A 97 5.15 -2.45 5.09
CA ASN A 97 5.89 -1.66 6.07
C ASN A 97 4.96 -0.75 6.90
N GLU A 98 3.99 -0.08 6.29
CA GLU A 98 3.02 0.78 7.02
C GLU A 98 2.10 -0.03 7.95
N ILE A 99 1.67 -1.22 7.54
CA ILE A 99 0.81 -2.10 8.36
C ILE A 99 1.62 -2.80 9.46
N SER A 100 2.83 -3.27 9.16
CA SER A 100 3.68 -3.99 10.12
C SER A 100 4.24 -3.09 11.23
N LYS A 101 4.37 -1.78 10.99
CA LYS A 101 4.65 -0.79 12.05
C LYS A 101 3.56 -0.79 13.14
N ASN A 102 2.38 -1.31 12.82
CA ASN A 102 1.16 -1.20 13.62
C ASN A 102 0.65 -2.51 14.24
N THR A 103 1.26 -3.66 13.91
CA THR A 103 0.88 -5.01 14.37
C THR A 103 1.95 -5.59 15.30
#